data_AF-A0A969IG51-F1
#
_entry.id   AF-A0A969IG51-F1
#
_cell.length_a   1.000
_cell.length_b   1.000
_cell.length_c   1.000
_cell.angle_alpha   90.00
_cell.angle_beta   90.00
_cell.angle_gamma   90.00
#
_symmetry.space_group_name_H-M   'P 1'
#
loop_
_entity.id
_entity.type
_entity.pdbx_description
1 polymer ?
#
loop_
_entity_poly.entity_id
_entity_poly.type
_entity_poly.pdbx_seq_one_letter_code
_entity_poly.pdbx_strand_id
1 'polypeptide(L)'
;MLGDGSLNAVSTSVLTEVLQEVARVLKPEGSLIARVFCRPAATESADDIKRDVQLGRAGSFHALKWRVAMAALREPASSDIAVGAIRDAVVAQYPDRDALCRATGWSRAEVDTLDVYDGSSVVYNFPTEAAIFALLQQWFATVEIVRCGSYPLAERCPLLVARRPISSM
;
A
#
# COMPACT_ATOMS: atom_id res chain seq x y z
N MET A 1 -10.16 20.42 5.73
CA MET A 1 -9.91 19.25 4.89
C MET A 1 -8.44 18.93 5.02
N LEU A 2 -8.10 17.68 5.33
CA LEU A 2 -6.73 17.18 5.31
C LEU A 2 -6.60 16.20 4.13
N GLY A 3 -5.62 16.45 3.26
CA GLY A 3 -5.30 15.60 2.13
C GLY A 3 -3.88 15.06 2.31
N ASP A 4 -3.71 13.75 2.35
CA ASP A 4 -2.40 13.09 2.41
C ASP A 4 -2.17 12.20 1.18
N GLY A 5 -0.92 12.13 0.73
CA GLY A 5 -0.48 11.34 -0.41
C GLY A 5 -0.52 9.83 -0.14
N SER A 6 -0.25 9.38 1.09
CA SER A 6 -0.37 7.96 1.47
C SER A 6 -0.27 7.71 2.98
N LEU A 7 -1.22 6.95 3.55
CA LEU A 7 -1.16 6.52 4.96
C LEU A 7 -0.24 5.31 5.21
N ASN A 8 0.42 4.80 4.18
CA ASN A 8 1.17 3.55 4.23
C ASN A 8 2.57 3.72 4.83
N ALA A 9 3.09 4.96 4.93
CA ALA A 9 4.47 5.26 5.32
C ALA A 9 4.70 5.33 6.85
N VAL A 10 3.90 4.61 7.63
CA VAL A 10 4.01 4.46 9.08
C VAL A 10 3.68 3.02 9.46
N SER A 11 4.09 2.54 10.63
CA SER A 11 3.61 1.25 11.12
C SER A 11 2.13 1.29 11.52
N THR A 12 1.47 0.15 11.56
CA THR A 12 0.09 0.02 12.05
C THR A 12 -0.09 0.55 13.47
N SER A 13 0.93 0.41 14.33
CA SER A 13 0.91 0.95 15.69
C SER A 13 0.84 2.49 15.71
N VAL A 14 1.61 3.15 14.84
CA VAL A 14 1.64 4.62 14.73
C VAL A 14 0.43 5.16 13.97
N LEU A 15 -0.09 4.41 13.00
CA LEU A 15 -1.24 4.83 12.19
C LEU A 15 -2.46 5.17 13.05
N THR A 16 -2.71 4.40 14.12
CA THR A 16 -3.82 4.66 15.05
C THR A 16 -3.69 6.05 15.69
N GLU A 17 -2.50 6.39 16.20
CA GLU A 17 -2.22 7.69 16.83
C GLU A 17 -2.34 8.84 15.81
N VAL A 18 -1.84 8.62 14.58
CA VAL A 18 -1.98 9.59 13.48
C VAL A 18 -3.46 9.86 13.18
N LEU A 19 -4.28 8.82 13.06
CA LEU A 19 -5.71 8.97 12.76
C LEU A 19 -6.47 9.65 13.92
N GLN A 20 -6.11 9.35 15.17
CA GLN A 20 -6.65 10.03 16.33
C GLN A 20 -6.32 11.53 16.31
N GLU A 21 -5.07 11.90 16.02
CA GLU A 21 -4.67 13.31 15.94
C GLU A 21 -5.33 14.02 14.76
N VAL A 22 -5.44 13.37 13.59
CA VAL A 22 -6.19 13.90 12.45
C VAL A 22 -7.64 14.16 12.84
N ALA A 23 -8.31 13.21 13.50
CA ALA A 23 -9.69 13.39 13.93
C ALA A 23 -9.85 14.51 14.96
N ARG A 24 -8.86 14.69 15.85
CA ARG A 24 -8.85 15.75 16.87
C ARG A 24 -8.75 17.15 16.26
N VAL A 25 -7.90 17.33 15.24
CA VAL A 25 -7.65 18.65 14.62
C VAL A 25 -8.68 19.03 13.55
N LEU A 26 -9.40 18.06 13.00
CA LEU A 26 -10.49 18.32 12.07
C LEU A 26 -11.67 18.97 12.79
N LYS A 27 -12.16 20.06 12.23
CA LYS A 27 -13.45 20.67 12.61
C LYS A 27 -14.59 19.63 12.49
N PRO A 28 -15.73 19.83 13.17
CA PRO A 28 -16.95 19.05 12.90
C PRO A 28 -17.23 19.01 11.39
N GLU A 29 -17.66 17.84 10.90
CA GLU A 29 -17.87 17.55 9.47
C GLU A 29 -16.63 17.68 8.57
N GLY A 30 -15.45 17.93 9.14
CA GLY A 30 -14.19 17.96 8.41
C GLY A 30 -13.83 16.59 7.84
N SER A 31 -13.26 16.60 6.63
CA SER A 31 -12.85 15.38 5.91
C SER A 31 -11.34 15.13 5.97
N LEU A 32 -10.98 13.86 6.14
CA LEU A 32 -9.72 13.26 5.73
C LEU A 32 -9.91 12.65 4.34
N ILE A 33 -9.03 12.97 3.41
CA ILE A 33 -8.89 12.27 2.14
C ILE A 33 -7.46 11.75 2.02
N ALA A 34 -7.29 10.45 1.85
CA ALA A 34 -5.97 9.88 1.68
C ALA A 34 -6.00 8.67 0.75
N ARG A 35 -4.89 8.43 0.06
CA ARG A 35 -4.67 7.17 -0.65
C ARG A 35 -4.19 6.11 0.32
N VAL A 36 -4.66 4.89 0.13
CA VAL A 36 -4.14 3.74 0.86
C VAL A 36 -3.83 2.62 -0.12
N PHE A 37 -2.62 2.07 -0.03
CA PHE A 37 -2.24 0.85 -0.72
C PHE A 37 -2.72 -0.35 0.10
N CYS A 38 -3.73 -1.05 -0.39
CA CYS A 38 -4.36 -2.15 0.32
C CYS A 38 -3.88 -3.50 -0.23
N ARG A 39 -3.47 -4.41 0.65
CA ARG A 39 -3.26 -5.80 0.22
C ARG A 39 -4.60 -6.46 -0.09
N PRO A 40 -4.65 -7.38 -1.08
CA PRO A 40 -5.88 -8.12 -1.36
C PRO A 40 -6.27 -9.00 -0.17
N ALA A 41 -7.58 -9.27 -0.02
CA ALA A 41 -8.08 -10.16 1.03
C ALA A 41 -7.56 -11.60 0.85
N ALA A 42 -7.49 -12.07 -0.40
CA ALA A 42 -6.79 -13.29 -0.76
C ALA A 42 -5.36 -12.94 -1.19
N THR A 43 -4.37 -13.41 -0.43
CA THR A 43 -2.96 -13.19 -0.72
C THR A 43 -2.58 -13.87 -2.03
N GLU A 44 -1.90 -13.15 -2.92
CA GLU A 44 -1.33 -13.74 -4.14
C GLU A 44 -0.17 -14.67 -3.80
N SER A 45 -0.06 -15.78 -4.53
CA SER A 45 1.15 -16.61 -4.44
C SER A 45 2.30 -15.99 -5.24
N ALA A 46 3.53 -16.28 -4.82
CA ALA A 46 4.72 -15.87 -5.58
C ALA A 46 4.72 -16.46 -7.02
N ASP A 47 4.15 -17.66 -7.20
CA ASP A 47 4.06 -18.31 -8.51
C ASP A 47 3.06 -17.62 -9.43
N ASP A 48 1.93 -17.13 -8.90
CA ASP A 48 0.96 -16.36 -9.67
C ASP A 48 1.55 -15.02 -10.14
N ILE A 49 2.28 -14.33 -9.26
CA ILE A 49 2.98 -13.08 -9.59
C ILE A 49 4.04 -13.33 -10.68
N LYS A 50 4.85 -14.39 -10.56
CA LYS A 50 5.82 -14.78 -11.58
C LYS A 50 5.17 -15.11 -12.92
N ARG A 51 4.06 -15.84 -12.91
CA ARG A 51 3.29 -16.16 -14.11
C ARG A 51 2.79 -14.89 -14.80
N ASP A 52 2.31 -13.92 -14.04
CA ASP A 52 1.86 -12.65 -14.61
C ASP A 52 3.00 -11.82 -15.21
N VAL A 53 4.19 -11.84 -14.62
CA VAL A 53 5.39 -11.22 -15.24
C VAL A 53 5.69 -11.89 -16.58
N GLN A 54 5.70 -13.22 -16.64
CA GLN A 54 5.98 -13.96 -17.88
C GLN A 54 4.94 -13.71 -18.97
N LEU A 55 3.68 -13.49 -18.59
CA LEU A 55 2.59 -13.19 -19.51
C LEU A 55 2.47 -11.70 -19.87
N GLY A 56 3.37 -10.84 -19.39
CA GLY A 56 3.31 -9.39 -19.62
C GLY A 56 2.16 -8.68 -18.89
N ARG A 57 1.58 -9.30 -17.86
CA ARG A 57 0.43 -8.80 -17.09
C ARG A 57 0.80 -8.16 -15.76
N ALA A 58 2.09 -8.00 -15.47
CA ALA A 58 2.57 -7.38 -14.23
C ALA A 58 2.42 -5.85 -14.21
N GLY A 59 2.18 -5.21 -15.37
CA GLY A 59 2.07 -3.76 -15.48
C GLY A 59 3.44 -3.07 -15.47
N SER A 60 3.80 -2.42 -14.36
CA SER A 60 5.08 -1.72 -14.16
C SER A 60 5.92 -2.35 -13.06
N PHE A 61 7.20 -1.98 -12.97
CA PHE A 61 8.05 -2.47 -11.88
C PHE A 61 7.54 -2.02 -10.50
N HIS A 62 7.01 -0.79 -10.41
CA HIS A 62 6.39 -0.30 -9.18
C HIS A 62 5.19 -1.14 -8.76
N ALA A 63 4.33 -1.54 -9.71
CA ALA A 63 3.21 -2.43 -9.44
C ALA A 63 3.68 -3.81 -8.96
N LEU A 64 4.69 -4.39 -9.63
CA LEU A 64 5.29 -5.67 -9.23
C LEU A 64 5.84 -5.61 -7.80
N LYS A 65 6.63 -4.57 -7.47
CA LYS A 65 7.23 -4.38 -6.15
C LYS A 65 6.17 -4.42 -5.04
N TRP A 66 5.04 -3.76 -5.25
CA TRP A 66 3.94 -3.77 -4.28
C TRP A 66 3.21 -5.10 -4.20
N ARG A 67 2.99 -5.78 -5.32
CA ARG A 67 2.43 -7.15 -5.30
C ARG A 67 3.32 -8.09 -4.48
N VAL A 68 4.64 -8.05 -4.71
CA VAL A 68 5.62 -8.84 -3.95
C VAL A 68 5.63 -8.44 -2.47
N ALA A 69 5.62 -7.14 -2.15
CA ALA A 69 5.56 -6.66 -0.77
C ALA A 69 4.32 -7.18 -0.03
N MET A 70 3.14 -7.06 -0.65
CA MET A 70 1.87 -7.53 -0.09
C MET A 70 1.85 -9.05 0.08
N ALA A 71 2.42 -9.80 -0.87
CA ALA A 71 2.52 -11.26 -0.79
C ALA A 71 3.55 -11.75 0.26
N ALA A 72 4.56 -10.92 0.58
CA ALA A 72 5.58 -11.23 1.57
C ALA A 72 5.12 -11.06 3.03
N LEU A 73 3.94 -10.49 3.26
CA LEU A 73 3.36 -10.37 4.61
C LEU A 73 3.03 -11.76 5.16
N ARG A 74 3.75 -12.15 6.20
CA ARG A 74 3.74 -13.53 6.75
C ARG A 74 2.57 -13.84 7.66
N GLU A 75 1.93 -12.81 8.23
CA GLU A 75 0.91 -12.98 9.26
C GLU A 75 -0.39 -12.23 8.91
N PRO A 76 -1.57 -12.83 9.11
CA PRO A 76 -2.84 -12.13 8.93
C PRO A 76 -2.99 -10.91 9.86
N ALA A 77 -2.35 -10.95 11.03
CA ALA A 77 -2.49 -9.97 12.10
C ALA A 77 -1.65 -8.70 11.87
N SER A 78 -0.54 -8.79 11.14
CA SER A 78 0.31 -7.65 10.83
C SER A 78 0.14 -7.23 9.38
N SER A 79 0.04 -5.92 9.17
CA SER A 79 0.12 -5.32 7.83
C SER A 79 1.45 -4.63 7.60
N ASP A 80 2.37 -4.70 8.56
CA ASP A 80 3.65 -4.00 8.53
C ASP A 80 4.72 -4.82 7.84
N ILE A 81 5.52 -4.16 7.00
CA ILE A 81 6.69 -4.73 6.33
C ILE A 81 7.82 -3.71 6.31
N ALA A 82 9.01 -4.15 6.75
CA ALA A 82 10.22 -3.35 6.60
C ALA A 82 10.53 -3.16 5.11
N VAL A 83 10.89 -1.94 4.73
CA VAL A 83 11.19 -1.60 3.33
C VAL A 83 12.36 -2.43 2.78
N GLY A 84 13.36 -2.73 3.61
CA GLY A 84 14.44 -3.67 3.25
C GLY A 84 13.93 -5.09 2.94
N ALA A 85 12.93 -5.58 3.67
CA ALA A 85 12.34 -6.90 3.42
C ALA A 85 11.58 -6.96 2.07
N ILE A 86 11.03 -5.83 1.61
CA ILE A 86 10.44 -5.73 0.26
C ILE A 86 11.52 -5.95 -0.79
N ARG A 87 12.68 -5.29 -0.64
CA ARG A 87 13.82 -5.48 -1.53
C ARG A 87 14.27 -6.93 -1.55
N ASP A 88 14.46 -7.52 -0.38
CA ASP A 88 14.92 -8.91 -0.27
C ASP A 88 13.94 -9.88 -0.92
N ALA A 89 12.63 -9.67 -0.75
CA ALA A 89 11.59 -10.46 -1.39
C ALA A 89 11.61 -10.34 -2.93
N VAL A 90 11.80 -9.12 -3.46
CA VAL A 90 11.91 -8.91 -4.91
C VAL A 90 13.19 -9.57 -5.46
N VAL A 91 14.33 -9.39 -4.80
CA VAL A 91 15.61 -10.01 -5.21
C VAL A 91 15.55 -11.53 -5.15
N ALA A 92 14.91 -12.11 -4.12
CA ALA A 92 14.73 -13.54 -4.02
C ALA A 92 13.86 -14.12 -5.15
N GLN A 93 12.85 -13.38 -5.60
CA GLN A 93 12.00 -13.82 -6.72
C GLN A 93 12.62 -13.57 -8.09
N TYR A 94 13.39 -12.50 -8.23
CA TYR A 94 13.98 -12.02 -9.49
C TYR A 94 15.46 -11.67 -9.29
N PRO A 95 16.35 -12.66 -9.11
CA PRO A 95 17.76 -12.41 -8.82
C PRO A 95 18.54 -11.83 -10.00
N ASP A 96 18.11 -12.12 -11.24
CA ASP A 96 18.68 -11.55 -12.47
C ASP A 96 17.81 -10.39 -12.96
N ARG A 97 18.23 -9.15 -12.65
CA ARG A 97 17.55 -7.92 -13.07
C ARG A 97 17.57 -7.73 -14.58
N ASP A 98 18.64 -8.15 -15.26
CA ASP A 98 18.72 -8.00 -16.72
C ASP A 98 17.78 -8.98 -17.42
N ALA A 99 17.62 -10.19 -16.89
CA ALA A 99 16.59 -11.11 -17.36
C ALA A 99 15.17 -10.55 -17.14
N LEU A 100 14.92 -9.92 -15.98
CA LEU A 100 13.65 -9.25 -15.71
C LEU A 100 13.38 -8.14 -16.75
N CYS A 101 14.35 -7.25 -16.98
CA CYS A 101 14.25 -6.20 -17.99
C CYS A 101 13.99 -6.76 -19.40
N ARG A 102 14.68 -7.84 -19.80
CA ARG A 102 14.46 -8.49 -21.10
C ARG A 102 13.05 -9.08 -21.23
N ALA A 103 12.53 -9.65 -20.14
CA ALA A 103 11.21 -10.28 -20.14
C ALA A 103 10.06 -9.26 -20.15
N THR A 104 10.23 -8.10 -19.52
CA THR A 104 9.15 -7.11 -19.33
C THR A 104 9.27 -5.88 -20.21
N GLY A 105 10.46 -5.61 -20.75
CA GLY A 105 10.78 -4.37 -21.44
C GLY A 105 10.99 -3.17 -20.50
N TRP A 106 10.99 -3.36 -19.18
CA TRP A 106 11.26 -2.28 -18.22
C TRP A 106 12.71 -1.84 -18.27
N SER A 107 12.94 -0.55 -18.06
CA SER A 107 14.30 -0.01 -18.05
C SER A 107 15.08 -0.48 -16.83
N ARG A 108 16.41 -0.64 -16.98
CA ARG A 108 17.28 -0.99 -15.85
C ARG A 108 17.23 0.07 -14.74
N ALA A 109 17.14 1.34 -15.12
CA ALA A 109 16.99 2.45 -14.19
C ALA A 109 15.72 2.35 -13.33
N GLU A 110 14.59 1.90 -13.92
CA GLU A 110 13.34 1.67 -13.18
C GLU A 110 13.51 0.53 -12.16
N VAL A 111 14.11 -0.59 -12.58
CA VAL A 111 14.34 -1.75 -11.70
C VAL A 111 15.34 -1.43 -10.57
N ASP A 112 16.37 -0.65 -10.86
CA ASP A 112 17.40 -0.26 -9.88
C ASP A 112 16.88 0.73 -8.83
N THR A 113 15.67 1.31 -8.99
CA THR A 113 15.02 2.06 -7.89
C THR A 113 14.78 1.22 -6.64
N LEU A 114 14.89 -0.10 -6.74
CA LEU A 114 14.87 -1.02 -5.60
C LEU A 114 16.03 -0.77 -4.63
N ASP A 115 17.17 -0.27 -5.09
CA ASP A 115 18.35 -0.06 -4.26
C ASP A 115 18.20 1.11 -3.28
N VAL A 116 17.21 2.00 -3.49
CA VAL A 116 16.82 3.03 -2.52
C VAL A 116 16.39 2.42 -1.17
N TYR A 117 16.02 1.14 -1.16
CA TYR A 117 15.57 0.44 0.05
C TYR A 117 16.71 -0.13 0.88
N ASP A 118 17.94 -0.12 0.36
CA ASP A 118 19.09 -0.67 1.05
C ASP A 118 19.40 0.10 2.34
N GLY A 119 19.55 -0.62 3.45
CA GLY A 119 19.80 -0.04 4.78
C GLY A 119 18.65 0.81 5.36
N SER A 120 17.48 0.86 4.71
CA SER A 120 16.35 1.67 5.19
C SER A 120 15.68 1.04 6.43
N SER A 121 15.49 1.84 7.48
CA SER A 121 14.73 1.46 8.68
C SER A 121 13.22 1.76 8.54
N VAL A 122 12.77 2.21 7.37
CA VAL A 122 11.36 2.57 7.13
C VAL A 122 10.49 1.31 7.13
N VAL A 123 9.30 1.44 7.70
CA VAL A 123 8.24 0.43 7.69
C VAL A 123 7.08 0.96 6.89
N TYR A 124 6.54 0.11 6.01
CA TYR A 124 5.27 0.35 5.35
C TYR A 124 4.18 -0.55 5.91
N ASN A 125 2.96 -0.04 5.98
CA ASN A 125 1.78 -0.85 6.23
C ASN A 125 1.01 -1.10 4.91
N PHE A 126 0.46 -2.30 4.71
CA PHE A 126 -0.45 -2.63 3.62
C PHE A 126 -1.71 -3.34 4.17
N PRO A 127 -2.64 -2.63 4.81
CA PRO A 127 -3.84 -3.22 5.38
C PRO A 127 -4.74 -3.80 4.30
N THR A 128 -5.66 -4.69 4.66
CA THR A 128 -6.79 -4.98 3.78
C THR A 128 -7.75 -3.79 3.79
N GLU A 129 -8.55 -3.62 2.73
CA GLU A 129 -9.60 -2.58 2.70
C GLU A 129 -10.51 -2.67 3.94
N ALA A 130 -10.90 -3.89 4.33
CA ALA A 130 -11.73 -4.13 5.51
C ALA A 130 -11.05 -3.67 6.81
N ALA A 131 -9.74 -3.91 6.96
CA ALA A 131 -9.01 -3.53 8.16
C ALA A 131 -8.88 -2.00 8.30
N ILE A 132 -8.51 -1.30 7.22
CA ILE A 132 -8.39 0.17 7.27
C ILE A 132 -9.75 0.85 7.41
N PHE A 133 -10.80 0.28 6.79
CA PHE A 133 -12.17 0.75 6.96
C PHE A 133 -12.61 0.66 8.42
N ALA A 134 -12.44 -0.51 9.05
CA ALA A 134 -12.79 -0.72 10.46
C ALA A 134 -11.97 0.19 11.40
N LEU A 135 -10.70 0.44 11.09
CA LEU A 135 -9.86 1.37 11.85
C LEU A 135 -10.42 2.81 11.79
N LEU A 136 -10.74 3.32 10.60
CA LEU A 136 -11.28 4.67 10.43
C LEU A 136 -12.63 4.88 11.12
N GLN A 137 -13.49 3.85 11.18
CA GLN A 137 -14.79 3.95 11.84
C GLN A 137 -14.72 4.24 13.33
N GLN A 138 -13.55 4.11 13.97
CA GLN A 138 -13.37 4.46 15.38
C GLN A 138 -13.47 5.98 15.64
N TRP A 139 -13.16 6.83 14.65
CA TRP A 139 -13.12 8.29 14.83
C TRP A 139 -13.96 9.09 13.83
N PHE A 140 -14.37 8.46 12.73
CA PHE A 140 -15.10 9.09 11.64
C PHE A 140 -16.51 8.47 11.50
N ALA A 141 -17.52 9.32 11.31
CA ALA A 141 -18.91 8.89 11.24
C ALA A 141 -19.27 8.28 9.88
N THR A 142 -18.62 8.76 8.82
CA THR A 142 -18.76 8.20 7.47
C THR A 142 -17.37 7.93 6.91
N VAL A 143 -17.24 6.76 6.27
CA VAL A 143 -16.02 6.32 5.59
C VAL A 143 -16.45 5.79 4.23
N GLU A 144 -15.83 6.29 3.17
CA GLU A 144 -16.10 5.88 1.79
C GLU A 144 -14.81 5.43 1.12
N ILE A 145 -14.89 4.32 0.39
CA ILE A 145 -13.80 3.80 -0.43
C ILE A 145 -14.10 4.17 -1.89
N VAL A 146 -13.36 5.15 -2.40
CA VAL A 146 -13.49 5.65 -3.76
C VAL A 146 -12.43 4.97 -4.64
N ARG A 147 -12.89 4.14 -5.58
CA ARG A 147 -12.03 3.52 -6.59
C ARG A 147 -11.77 4.52 -7.70
N CYS A 148 -10.51 4.86 -7.92
CA CYS A 148 -10.13 5.81 -8.97
C CYS A 148 -8.77 5.47 -9.58
N GLY A 149 -8.61 5.79 -10.86
CA GLY A 149 -7.39 5.55 -11.62
C GLY A 149 -7.49 4.37 -12.58
N SER A 150 -6.69 4.45 -13.65
CA SER A 150 -6.56 3.45 -14.70
C SER A 150 -5.11 2.96 -14.88
N TYR A 151 -4.21 3.38 -13.99
CA TYR A 151 -2.82 2.97 -13.99
C TYR A 151 -2.66 1.56 -13.37
N PRO A 152 -1.55 0.85 -13.66
CA PRO A 152 -1.30 -0.47 -13.08
C PRO A 152 -1.41 -0.47 -11.54
N LEU A 153 -2.11 -1.46 -10.98
CA LEU A 153 -2.37 -1.63 -9.54
C LEU A 153 -3.39 -0.63 -8.93
N ALA A 154 -4.07 0.19 -9.74
CA ALA A 154 -5.05 1.17 -9.23
C ALA A 154 -6.17 0.52 -8.39
N GLU A 155 -6.54 -0.72 -8.69
CA GLU A 155 -7.53 -1.50 -7.94
C GLU A 155 -7.14 -1.76 -6.48
N ARG A 156 -5.86 -1.60 -6.13
CA ARG A 156 -5.33 -1.73 -4.76
C ARG A 156 -4.97 -0.40 -4.13
N CYS A 157 -5.22 0.71 -4.82
CA CYS A 157 -4.83 2.05 -4.38
C CYS A 157 -6.06 2.96 -4.21
N PRO A 158 -7.12 2.54 -3.48
CA PRO A 158 -8.30 3.37 -3.32
C PRO A 158 -7.98 4.71 -2.64
N LEU A 159 -8.82 5.71 -2.90
CA LEU A 159 -8.94 6.87 -2.05
C LEU A 159 -9.92 6.55 -0.92
N LEU A 160 -9.53 6.85 0.31
CA LEU A 160 -10.40 6.85 1.46
C LEU A 160 -10.87 8.27 1.72
N VAL A 161 -12.17 8.44 1.89
CA VAL A 161 -12.80 9.69 2.28
C VAL A 161 -13.53 9.46 3.60
N ALA A 162 -13.03 10.05 4.68
CA ALA A 162 -13.61 9.89 6.01
C ALA A 162 -14.04 11.26 6.57
N ARG A 163 -15.28 11.38 7.08
CA ARG A 163 -15.82 12.63 7.63
C ARG A 163 -16.09 12.53 9.13
N ARG A 164 -15.75 13.59 9.85
CA ARG A 164 -16.06 13.75 11.28
C ARG A 164 -17.58 13.75 11.52
N PRO A 165 -18.05 13.25 12.67
CA PRO A 165 -19.44 13.39 13.07
C PRO A 165 -19.87 14.86 13.13
N ILE A 166 -21.16 15.08 13.00
CA ILE A 166 -21.80 16.33 13.40
C ILE A 166 -21.67 16.41 14.92
N SER A 167 -21.14 17.51 15.45
CA SER A 167 -21.19 17.74 16.90
C SER A 167 -22.66 17.90 17.30
N SER A 168 -23.22 16.94 18.04
CA SER A 168 -24.44 17.20 18.80
C SER A 168 -24.12 18.25 19.86
N MET A 169 -24.78 19.41 19.77
CA MET A 169 -24.81 20.42 20.83
C MET A 169 -25.50 19.87 22.07
#